data_AF-A0A1H4FER7-F1
#
_entry.id   AF-A0A1H4FER7-F1
#
_cell.length_a   1.000
_cell.length_b   1.000
_cell.length_c   1.000
_cell.angle_alpha   90.00
_cell.angle_beta   90.00
_cell.angle_gamma   90.00
#
_symmetry.space_group_name_H-M   'P 1'
#
loop_
_entity.id
_entity.type
_entity.pdbx_description
1 polymer ?
#
loop_
_entity_poly.entity_id
_entity_poly.type
_entity_poly.pdbx_seq_one_letter_code
_entity_poly.pdbx_strand_id
1 'polypeptide(L)' 'MNSMKQLENKIEDYKRFIITLIIVSSYFFIGTIISMYVYHNQLEGLMVTLTLMGLATAFYFILKLTEFQQKLTEEE' A
#
# COMPACT_ATOMS: atom_id res chain seq x y z
N MET A 1 -7.58 6.78 -29.80
CA MET A 1 -7.43 5.61 -28.92
C MET A 1 -7.58 6.13 -27.49
N ASN A 2 -8.72 5.86 -26.83
CA ASN A 2 -9.25 6.62 -25.68
C ASN A 2 -8.26 6.75 -24.51
N SER A 3 -7.72 7.96 -24.33
CA SER A 3 -6.87 8.35 -23.20
C SER A 3 -7.54 8.10 -21.85
N MET A 4 -8.86 8.32 -21.75
CA MET A 4 -9.64 8.04 -20.53
C MET A 4 -9.59 6.56 -20.11
N LYS A 5 -9.77 5.62 -21.05
CA LYS A 5 -9.70 4.17 -20.75
C LYS A 5 -8.33 3.74 -20.23
N GLN A 6 -7.25 4.36 -20.72
CA GLN A 6 -5.90 4.08 -20.22
C GLN A 6 -5.69 4.62 -18.81
N LEU A 7 -6.30 5.77 -18.49
CA LEU A 7 -6.21 6.38 -17.17
C LEU A 7 -7.03 5.61 -16.13
N GLU A 8 -8.21 5.12 -16.49
CA GLU A 8 -9.06 4.28 -15.65
C GLU A 8 -8.37 2.94 -15.29
N ASN A 9 -7.81 2.25 -16.29
CA ASN A 9 -7.02 1.03 -16.06
C ASN A 9 -5.82 1.29 -15.13
N LYS A 10 -5.15 2.43 -15.30
CA LYS A 10 -4.00 2.80 -14.46
C LYS A 10 -4.40 3.04 -13.01
N ILE A 11 -5.58 3.62 -12.77
CA ILE A 11 -6.13 3.80 -11.43
C ILE A 11 -6.47 2.45 -10.80
N GLU A 12 -7.05 1.52 -11.57
CA GLU A 12 -7.34 0.18 -11.09
C GLU A 12 -6.06 -0.57 -10.68
N ASP A 13 -4.99 -0.47 -11.47
CA ASP A 13 -3.69 -1.05 -11.14
C ASP A 13 -3.09 -0.45 -9.87
N TYR A 14 -3.16 0.86 -9.68
CA TYR A 14 -2.72 1.52 -8.44
C TYR A 14 -3.53 1.03 -7.23
N LYS A 15 -4.85 0.86 -7.39
CA LYS A 15 -5.73 0.31 -6.34
C LYS A 15 -5.31 -1.10 -5.95
N ARG A 16 -5.07 -1.97 -6.94
CA ARG A 16 -4.61 -3.35 -6.73
C ARG A 16 -3.25 -3.37 -6.01
N PHE A 17 -2.32 -2.51 -6.43
CA PHE A 17 -1.01 -2.38 -5.79
C PHE A 17 -1.11 -1.98 -4.32
N ILE A 18 -1.94 -0.97 -3.99
CA ILE A 18 -2.18 -0.54 -2.61
C ILE A 18 -2.71 -1.70 -1.76
N ILE A 19 -3.69 -2.46 -2.28
CA ILE A 19 -4.25 -3.62 -1.57
C ILE A 19 -3.17 -4.67 -1.30
N THR A 20 -2.35 -5.00 -2.30
CA THR A 20 -1.23 -5.94 -2.13
C THR A 20 -0.26 -5.45 -1.05
N LEU A 21 0.03 -4.15 -1.04
CA LEU A 21 0.98 -3.57 -0.10
C LEU A 21 0.44 -3.56 1.35
N ILE A 22 -0.86 -3.35 1.53
CA ILE A 22 -1.55 -3.50 2.82
C ILE A 22 -1.52 -4.96 3.30
N ILE A 23 -1.74 -5.92 2.41
CA ILE A 23 -1.66 -7.36 2.74
C ILE A 23 -0.24 -7.71 3.21
N VAL A 24 0.78 -7.31 2.45
CA VAL A 24 2.19 -7.55 2.81
C VAL A 24 2.54 -6.90 4.15
N SER A 25 2.08 -5.66 4.38
CA SER A 25 2.30 -4.97 5.66
C SER A 25 1.62 -5.71 6.82
N SER A 26 0.42 -6.25 6.61
CA SER A 26 -0.28 -7.07 7.60
C SER A 26 0.51 -8.33 7.95
N TYR A 27 1.13 -8.99 6.97
CA TYR A 27 2.00 -10.15 7.22
C TYR A 27 3.24 -9.78 8.03
N PHE A 28 3.89 -8.64 7.75
CA PHE A 28 5.02 -8.17 8.57
C PHE A 28 4.60 -7.82 10.00
N PHE A 29 3.40 -7.27 10.19
CA PHE A 29 2.86 -7.01 11.52
C PHE A 29 2.63 -8.30 12.30
N ILE A 30 2.02 -9.32 11.68
CA ILE A 30 1.84 -10.64 12.29
C ILE A 30 3.20 -11.28 12.61
N GLY A 31 4.18 -11.19 11.69
CA GLY A 31 5.54 -11.65 11.90
C GLY A 31 6.22 -10.98 13.09
N THR A 32 5.95 -9.68 13.31
CA THR A 32 6.40 -8.94 14.49
C THR A 32 5.81 -9.54 15.77
N ILE A 33 4.49 -9.76 15.83
CA ILE A 33 3.82 -10.34 16.99
C ILE A 33 4.40 -11.73 17.30
N ILE A 34 4.61 -12.56 16.28
CA ILE A 34 5.20 -13.89 16.47
C ILE A 34 6.63 -13.79 16.99
N SER A 35 7.46 -12.91 16.42
CA SER A 35 8.84 -12.71 16.87
C SER A 35 8.90 -12.25 18.34
N MET A 36 8.02 -11.32 18.71
CA MET A 36 7.92 -10.73 20.05
C MET A 36 7.47 -11.72 21.11
N TYR A 37 6.39 -12.45 20.85
CA TYR A 37 5.77 -13.28 21.88
C TYR A 37 6.24 -14.74 21.86
N VAL A 38 6.72 -15.27 20.73
CA VAL A 38 7.09 -16.68 20.59
C VAL A 38 8.60 -16.89 20.65
N TYR A 39 9.38 -16.07 19.94
CA TYR A 39 10.82 -16.31 19.75
C TYR A 39 11.74 -15.40 20.57
N HIS A 40 11.24 -14.30 21.17
CA HIS A 40 12.05 -13.28 21.88
C HIS A 40 13.32 -12.88 21.08
N ASN A 41 13.15 -12.68 19.77
CA ASN A 41 14.27 -12.46 18.86
C ASN A 41 14.36 -10.98 18.45
N GLN A 42 15.58 -10.46 18.29
CA GLN A 42 15.82 -9.02 18.02
C GLN A 42 15.36 -8.53 16.64
N LEU A 43 14.72 -9.38 15.83
CA LEU A 43 14.21 -9.05 14.49
C LEU A 43 12.90 -8.23 14.52
N GLU A 44 12.26 -8.10 15.68
CA GLU A 44 11.02 -7.34 15.85
C GLU A 44 11.14 -5.90 15.37
N GLY A 45 12.23 -5.21 15.72
CA GLY A 45 12.46 -3.83 15.31
C GLY A 45 12.52 -3.66 13.78
N LEU A 46 13.11 -4.64 13.08
CA LEU A 46 13.20 -4.62 11.62
C LEU A 46 11.81 -4.86 10.99
N MET A 47 11.04 -5.80 11.51
CA MET A 47 9.69 -6.10 11.01
C MET A 47 8.69 -4.96 11.25
N VAL A 48 8.75 -4.30 12.41
CA VAL A 48 7.96 -3.07 12.68
C VAL A 48 8.32 -1.98 11.69
N THR A 49 9.62 -1.77 11.45
CA THR A 49 10.10 -0.73 10.53
C THR A 49 9.63 -1.00 9.10
N LEU A 50 9.66 -2.26 8.63
CA LEU A 50 9.14 -2.65 7.32
C LEU A 50 7.62 -2.46 7.23
N THR A 51 6.89 -2.79 8.29
CA THR A 51 5.43 -2.59 8.36
C THR A 51 5.09 -1.10 8.24
N LEU A 52 5.79 -0.24 8.99
CA LEU A 52 5.58 1.21 8.94
C LEU A 52 5.94 1.80 7.57
N MET A 53 7.05 1.38 6.96
CA MET A 53 7.40 1.81 5.60
C MET A 53 6.36 1.35 4.56
N GLY A 54 5.87 0.12 4.68
CA GLY A 54 4.79 -0.39 3.83
C GLY A 54 3.53 0.46 3.98
N LEU A 55 3.06 0.70 5.20
CA LEU A 55 1.88 1.53 5.42
C LEU A 55 2.06 2.98 4.95
N ALA A 56 3.23 3.59 5.18
CA ALA A 56 3.53 4.95 4.72
C ALA A 56 3.52 5.05 3.19
N THR A 57 4.10 4.06 2.50
CA THR A 57 4.09 4.02 1.04
C THR A 57 2.69 3.76 0.50
N ALA A 58 1.92 2.84 1.09
CA ALA A 58 0.51 2.64 0.73
C ALA A 58 -0.31 3.93 0.89
N PHE A 59 -0.12 4.65 2.00
CA PHE A 59 -0.80 5.92 2.25
C PHE A 59 -0.45 6.99 1.22
N TYR A 60 0.83 7.13 0.88
CA TYR A 60 1.28 8.03 -0.18
C TYR A 60 0.63 7.68 -1.53
N PHE A 61 0.57 6.40 -1.88
CA PHE A 61 -0.08 5.94 -3.11
C PHE A 61 -1.59 6.19 -3.13
N ILE A 62 -2.27 6.09 -1.98
CA ILE A 62 -3.69 6.44 -1.84
C ILE A 62 -3.91 7.92 -2.14
N LEU A 63 -3.14 8.81 -1.52
CA LEU A 63 -3.26 10.26 -1.76
C LEU A 63 -3.08 10.60 -3.24
N LYS A 64 -2.05 10.03 -3.85
CA LYS A 64 -1.76 10.21 -5.27
C LYS A 64 -2.89 9.66 -6.15
N LEU A 65 -3.50 8.53 -5.76
CA LEU A 65 -4.64 7.95 -6.47
C LEU A 65 -5.87 8.86 -6.41
N THR A 66 -6.14 9.48 -5.25
CA THR A 66 -7.24 10.42 -5.08
C THR A 66 -7.07 11.66 -5.96
N GLU A 67 -5.84 12.18 -6.09
CA GLU A 67 -5.55 13.28 -7.03
C GLU A 67 -5.79 12.88 -8.49
N PHE A 68 -5.42 11.65 -8.89
CA PHE A 68 -5.69 11.15 -10.25
C PHE A 68 -7.18 10.94 -10.52
N GLN A 69 -7.94 10.50 -9.51
CA GLN A 69 -9.39 10.36 -9.63
C GLN A 69 -10.08 11.72 -9.77
N GLN A 70 -9.66 12.74 -9.01
CA GLN A 70 -10.21 14.09 -9.14
C GLN A 70 -9.97 14.68 -10.54
N LYS A 71 -8.75 14.52 -11.09
CA LYS A 71 -8.43 14.99 -12.44
C LYS A 71 -9.26 14.33 -13.53
N LEU A 72 -9.62 13.06 -13.37
CA LEU A 72 -10.53 12.37 -14.29
C LEU A 72 -11.95 12.94 -14.23
N THR A 73 -12.46 13.22 -13.03
CA THR A 73 -13.80 13.76 -12.84
C THR A 73 -13.93 15.21 -13.29
N GLU A 74 -12.83 15.98 -13.32
CA GLU A 74 -12.81 17.35 -13.87
C GLU A 74 -12.69 17.41 -15.40
N GLU A 75 -12.24 16.32 -16.05
CA GLU A 75 -12.08 16.22 -17.51
C GLU A 75 -13.26 15.52 -18.23
N GLU A 76 -14.22 14.95 -17.50
CA GLU A 76 -15.54 14.49 -18.00
C GLU A 76 -16.58 15.61 -18.03
#